data_AF-A0A9Q9ZKW2-F1
#
_entry.id   AF-A0A9Q9ZKW2-F1
#
_cell.length_a   1.000
_cell.length_b   1.000
_cell.length_c   1.000
_cell.angle_alpha   90.00
_cell.angle_beta   90.00
_cell.angle_gamma   90.00
#
_symmetry.space_group_name_H-M   'P 1'
#
loop_
_entity.id
_entity.type
_entity.pdbx_description
1 polymer ?
#
loop_
_entity_poly.entity_id
_entity_poly.type
_entity_poly.pdbx_seq_one_letter_code
_entity_poly.pdbx_strand_id
1 'polypeptide(L)'
;MSWIAVALLRGVYFECSMTGANITLFRRHLCNEKYSHCWTELDKFPCDGTAIPQSERMAVLSIIRAESQVLGWILIGSVMTFTFLLTCVARCYSPISYMQLKFWRMYTQKESQFLDSYTAQHAEKLAERNITSFFDLTKPIPMRSPPRQAWEKISSFYKFRSMDQYYSILHKYVSTCEDLENPVVRASLRSENDFSNPAALAFVDESKLVV
;
A
#
# COMPACT_ATOMS: atom_id res chain seq x y z
N MET A 1 -1.68 0.11 -10.85
CA MET A 1 -2.69 0.37 -11.91
C MET A 1 -2.32 1.54 -12.81
N SER A 2 -1.87 2.69 -12.28
CA SER A 2 -1.55 3.87 -13.10
C SER A 2 -0.49 3.61 -14.19
N TRP A 3 0.56 2.83 -13.89
CA TRP A 3 1.59 2.46 -14.87
C TRP A 3 1.02 1.65 -16.05
N ILE A 4 0.17 0.66 -15.76
CA ILE A 4 -0.48 -0.19 -16.78
C ILE A 4 -1.38 0.67 -17.68
N ALA A 5 -2.15 1.58 -17.10
CA ALA A 5 -2.99 2.51 -17.87
C ALA A 5 -2.15 3.39 -18.81
N VAL A 6 -1.03 3.94 -18.33
CA VAL A 6 -0.12 4.75 -19.16
C VAL A 6 0.52 3.91 -20.27
N ALA A 7 0.92 2.68 -19.98
CA ALA A 7 1.48 1.76 -20.96
C ALA A 7 0.47 1.42 -22.08
N LEU A 8 -0.79 1.17 -21.71
CA LEU A 8 -1.89 0.93 -22.66
C LEU A 8 -2.23 2.17 -23.50
N LEU A 9 -2.25 3.36 -22.90
CA LEU A 9 -2.51 4.60 -23.63
C LEU A 9 -1.40 4.93 -24.65
N ARG A 10 -0.14 4.59 -24.34
CA ARG A 10 0.97 4.71 -25.30
C ARG A 10 0.87 3.70 -26.44
N GLY A 11 0.28 2.54 -26.23
CA GLY A 11 0.03 1.52 -27.27
C GLY A 11 1.24 0.71 -27.71
N VAL A 12 2.47 1.23 -27.57
CA VAL A 12 3.70 0.58 -28.09
C VAL A 12 3.92 -0.86 -27.59
N TYR A 13 3.64 -1.13 -26.31
CA TYR A 13 3.78 -2.48 -25.74
C TYR A 13 2.66 -3.40 -26.21
N PHE A 14 1.45 -2.86 -26.35
CA PHE A 14 0.28 -3.60 -26.81
C PHE A 14 0.41 -3.97 -28.29
N GLU A 15 0.91 -3.06 -29.11
CA GLU A 15 1.25 -3.28 -30.53
C GLU A 15 2.21 -4.46 -30.70
N CYS A 16 3.33 -4.46 -29.97
CA CYS A 16 4.32 -5.54 -30.04
C CYS A 16 3.77 -6.88 -29.52
N SER A 17 2.99 -6.86 -28.44
CA SER A 17 2.40 -8.07 -27.86
C SER A 17 1.35 -8.68 -28.78
N MET A 18 0.49 -7.86 -29.38
CA MET A 18 -0.66 -8.33 -30.14
C MET A 18 -0.32 -8.75 -31.57
N THR A 19 0.73 -8.17 -32.16
CA THR A 19 1.27 -8.61 -33.45
C THR A 19 2.01 -9.94 -33.36
N GLY A 20 2.65 -10.24 -32.22
CA GLY A 20 3.28 -11.53 -31.94
C GLY A 20 2.31 -12.63 -31.46
N ALA A 21 1.10 -12.26 -31.03
CA ALA A 21 0.10 -13.21 -30.55
C ALA A 21 -0.61 -13.92 -31.72
N ASN A 22 -0.52 -15.24 -31.79
CA ASN A 22 -1.20 -16.03 -32.83
C ASN A 22 -2.68 -16.27 -32.50
N ILE A 23 -3.45 -15.17 -32.40
CA ILE A 23 -4.89 -15.21 -32.13
C ILE A 23 -5.64 -15.03 -33.47
N THR A 24 -6.17 -16.14 -34.00
CA THR A 24 -6.82 -16.18 -35.33
C THR A 24 -8.01 -15.24 -35.46
N LEU A 25 -8.83 -15.11 -34.41
CA LEU A 25 -9.98 -14.19 -34.37
C LEU A 25 -9.55 -12.73 -34.45
N PHE A 26 -8.51 -12.36 -33.70
CA PHE A 26 -7.97 -11.02 -33.70
C PHE A 26 -7.35 -10.67 -35.06
N ARG A 27 -6.58 -11.61 -35.63
CA ARG A 27 -5.99 -11.47 -36.97
C ARG A 27 -7.05 -11.26 -38.05
N ARG A 28 -8.19 -11.96 -37.95
CA ARG A 28 -9.33 -11.79 -38.87
C ARG A 28 -10.03 -10.44 -38.71
N HIS A 29 -10.06 -9.89 -37.50
CA HIS A 29 -10.59 -8.54 -37.25
C HIS A 29 -9.68 -7.45 -37.82
N LEU A 30 -8.37 -7.65 -37.71
CA LEU A 30 -7.35 -6.68 -38.08
C LEU A 30 -7.02 -6.68 -39.59
N CYS A 31 -6.91 -7.86 -40.19
CA CYS A 31 -6.44 -8.07 -41.56
C CYS A 31 -7.60 -8.22 -42.53
N ASN A 32 -7.82 -7.22 -43.37
CA ASN A 32 -8.75 -7.30 -44.51
C ASN A 32 -8.07 -7.94 -45.74
N GLU A 33 -8.86 -8.34 -46.74
CA GLU A 33 -8.36 -8.87 -48.02
C GLU A 33 -7.39 -7.93 -48.75
N LYS A 34 -7.47 -6.62 -48.45
CA LYS A 34 -6.59 -5.57 -48.96
C LYS A 34 -5.15 -5.67 -48.44
N TYR A 35 -4.92 -6.40 -47.35
CA TYR A 35 -3.64 -6.47 -46.62
C TYR A 35 -3.14 -7.91 -46.58
N SER A 36 -2.63 -8.40 -47.72
CA SER A 36 -2.19 -9.79 -47.87
C SER A 36 -1.02 -10.14 -46.94
N HIS A 37 -0.12 -9.18 -46.67
CA HIS A 37 1.04 -9.36 -45.79
C HIS A 37 0.67 -9.46 -44.30
N CYS A 38 -0.48 -8.90 -43.92
CA CYS A 38 -1.02 -8.98 -42.56
C CYS A 38 -1.31 -10.43 -42.12
N TRP A 39 -1.69 -11.31 -43.05
CA TRP A 39 -1.99 -12.72 -42.75
C TRP A 39 -0.76 -13.61 -42.56
N THR A 40 0.39 -13.23 -43.08
CA THR A 40 1.61 -14.06 -43.03
C THR A 40 2.70 -13.44 -42.17
N GLU A 41 2.85 -12.12 -42.14
CA GLU A 41 3.99 -11.41 -41.53
C GLU A 41 3.61 -10.37 -40.47
N LEU A 42 2.49 -10.56 -39.76
CA LEU A 42 1.95 -9.60 -38.79
C LEU A 42 2.97 -9.22 -37.69
N ASP A 43 3.76 -10.19 -37.25
CA ASP A 43 4.82 -10.06 -36.24
C ASP A 43 5.93 -9.07 -36.67
N LYS A 44 6.11 -8.87 -37.98
CA LYS A 44 7.12 -7.96 -38.52
C LYS A 44 6.60 -6.53 -38.70
N PHE A 45 5.31 -6.26 -38.50
CA PHE A 45 4.74 -4.92 -38.65
C PHE A 45 5.36 -3.87 -37.71
N PRO A 46 5.66 -4.15 -36.43
CA PRO A 46 6.29 -3.17 -35.54
C PRO A 46 7.76 -2.87 -35.86
N CYS A 47 8.41 -3.71 -36.68
CA CYS A 47 9.83 -3.64 -36.97
C CYS A 47 10.12 -2.77 -38.21
N ASP A 48 11.20 -1.99 -38.16
CA ASP A 48 11.68 -1.23 -39.32
C ASP A 48 12.43 -2.13 -40.32
N GLY A 49 12.39 -1.77 -41.61
CA GLY A 49 13.19 -2.44 -42.67
C GLY A 49 12.56 -3.67 -43.33
N THR A 50 11.24 -3.84 -43.24
CA THR A 50 10.53 -4.96 -43.89
C THR A 50 10.08 -4.63 -45.32
N ALA A 51 9.84 -5.67 -46.14
CA ALA A 51 9.30 -5.53 -47.50
C ALA A 51 7.82 -5.08 -47.56
N ILE A 52 7.20 -4.81 -46.40
CA ILE A 52 5.79 -4.47 -46.26
C ILE A 52 5.60 -2.96 -46.55
N PRO A 53 4.60 -2.57 -47.36
CA PRO A 53 4.30 -1.17 -47.61
C PRO A 53 4.06 -0.37 -46.31
N GLN A 54 4.69 0.79 -46.19
CA GLN A 54 4.56 1.64 -45.00
C GLN A 54 3.10 2.04 -44.72
N SER A 55 2.30 2.25 -45.77
CA SER A 55 0.88 2.58 -45.67
C SER A 55 0.05 1.46 -45.04
N GLU A 56 0.32 0.21 -45.41
CA GLU A 56 -0.32 -0.98 -44.84
C GLU A 56 0.07 -1.16 -43.37
N ARG A 57 1.36 -1.01 -43.06
CA ARG A 57 1.90 -1.09 -41.69
C ARG A 57 1.23 -0.08 -40.77
N MET A 58 1.20 1.18 -41.17
CA MET A 58 0.61 2.27 -40.39
C MET A 58 -0.90 2.10 -40.22
N ALA A 59 -1.61 1.63 -41.25
CA ALA A 59 -3.05 1.38 -41.16
C ALA A 59 -3.36 0.30 -40.11
N VAL A 60 -2.68 -0.84 -40.16
CA VAL A 60 -2.90 -1.96 -39.23
C VAL A 60 -2.47 -1.59 -37.80
N LEU A 61 -1.29 -0.99 -37.62
CA LEU A 61 -0.82 -0.55 -36.30
C LEU A 61 -1.71 0.52 -35.68
N SER A 62 -2.32 1.40 -36.49
CA SER A 62 -3.23 2.43 -35.99
C SER A 62 -4.50 1.84 -35.35
N ILE A 63 -5.00 0.72 -35.88
CA ILE A 63 -6.14 -0.02 -35.33
C ILE A 63 -5.76 -0.62 -33.97
N ILE A 64 -4.62 -1.32 -33.88
CA ILE A 64 -4.13 -1.91 -32.62
C ILE A 64 -3.92 -0.82 -31.56
N ARG A 65 -3.34 0.31 -31.95
CA ARG A 65 -3.13 1.44 -31.04
C ARG A 65 -4.45 2.01 -30.53
N ALA A 66 -5.45 2.14 -31.41
CA ALA A 66 -6.78 2.62 -31.02
C ALA A 66 -7.45 1.67 -30.01
N GLU A 67 -7.39 0.35 -30.24
CA GLU A 67 -7.91 -0.64 -29.29
C GLU A 67 -7.18 -0.58 -27.95
N SER A 68 -5.85 -0.45 -27.96
CA SER A 68 -5.06 -0.27 -26.74
C SER A 68 -5.49 0.97 -25.95
N GLN A 69 -5.76 2.08 -26.64
CA GLN A 69 -6.24 3.30 -25.99
C GLN A 69 -7.64 3.13 -25.41
N VAL A 70 -8.56 2.47 -26.12
CA VAL A 70 -9.90 2.16 -25.62
C VAL A 70 -9.83 1.29 -24.37
N LEU A 71 -9.00 0.23 -24.38
CA LEU A 71 -8.75 -0.60 -23.19
C LEU A 71 -8.15 0.19 -22.03
N GLY A 72 -7.21 1.11 -22.32
CA GLY A 72 -6.65 2.02 -21.34
C GLY A 72 -7.70 2.90 -20.67
N TRP A 73 -8.61 3.49 -21.46
CA TRP A 73 -9.71 4.31 -20.94
C TRP A 73 -10.74 3.52 -20.15
N ILE A 74 -11.10 2.31 -20.61
CA ILE A 74 -11.98 1.39 -19.88
C ILE A 74 -11.36 1.01 -18.52
N LEU A 75 -10.06 0.71 -18.50
CA LEU A 75 -9.34 0.41 -17.26
C LEU A 75 -9.37 1.59 -16.29
N ILE A 76 -9.11 2.81 -16.76
CA ILE A 76 -9.18 4.02 -15.92
C ILE A 76 -10.60 4.21 -15.38
N GLY A 77 -11.61 4.17 -16.25
CA GLY A 77 -13.02 4.35 -15.86
C GLY A 77 -13.50 3.30 -14.86
N SER A 78 -13.13 2.03 -15.05
CA SER A 78 -13.47 0.95 -14.13
C SER A 78 -12.81 1.11 -12.76
N VAL A 79 -11.53 1.46 -12.69
CA VAL A 79 -10.82 1.71 -11.43
C VAL A 79 -11.41 2.90 -10.69
N MET A 80 -11.72 4.00 -11.39
CA MET A 80 -12.39 5.17 -10.80
C MET A 80 -13.78 4.81 -10.24
N THR A 81 -14.57 4.07 -11.00
CA THR A 81 -15.91 3.65 -10.57
C THR A 81 -15.83 2.71 -9.36
N PHE A 82 -14.93 1.74 -9.40
CA PHE A 82 -14.73 0.78 -8.31
C PHE A 82 -14.25 1.47 -7.02
N THR A 83 -13.27 2.36 -7.12
CA THR A 83 -12.79 3.15 -5.96
C THR A 83 -13.87 4.06 -5.39
N PHE A 84 -14.69 4.66 -6.25
CA PHE A 84 -15.85 5.44 -5.82
C PHE A 84 -16.87 4.57 -5.06
N LEU A 85 -17.25 3.42 -5.63
CA LEU A 85 -18.17 2.47 -4.99
C LEU A 85 -17.63 1.98 -3.65
N LEU A 86 -16.36 1.55 -3.58
CA LEU A 86 -15.72 1.14 -2.33
C LEU A 86 -15.74 2.25 -1.29
N THR A 87 -15.45 3.49 -1.70
CA THR A 87 -15.48 4.64 -0.79
C THR A 87 -16.90 4.91 -0.31
N CYS A 88 -17.90 4.89 -1.20
CA CYS A 88 -19.30 5.04 -0.84
C CYS A 88 -19.76 3.96 0.13
N VAL A 89 -19.46 2.69 -0.14
CA VAL A 89 -19.76 1.56 0.75
C VAL A 89 -19.07 1.76 2.10
N ALA A 90 -17.76 2.02 2.13
CA ALA A 90 -17.02 2.23 3.37
C ALA A 90 -17.57 3.40 4.19
N ARG A 91 -18.12 4.45 3.56
CA ARG A 91 -18.76 5.59 4.22
C ARG A 91 -20.18 5.29 4.67
N CYS A 92 -21.00 4.63 3.85
CA CYS A 92 -22.40 4.29 4.18
C CYS A 92 -22.51 3.22 5.26
N TYR A 93 -21.56 2.26 5.30
CA TYR A 93 -21.50 1.23 6.33
C TYR A 93 -20.69 1.66 7.55
N SER A 94 -20.13 2.87 7.59
CA SER A 94 -19.38 3.33 8.76
C SER A 94 -20.34 3.60 9.91
N PRO A 95 -20.23 2.86 11.04
CA PRO A 95 -21.12 3.05 12.20
C PRO A 95 -20.76 4.30 13.02
N ILE A 96 -19.76 5.08 12.60
CA ILE A 96 -19.18 6.21 13.34
C ILE A 96 -19.58 7.52 12.66
N SER A 97 -19.97 8.52 13.46
CA SER A 97 -20.23 9.87 12.94
C SER A 97 -19.00 10.43 12.22
N TYR A 98 -19.20 11.08 11.07
CA TYR A 98 -18.11 11.68 10.28
C TYR A 98 -17.21 12.61 11.11
N MET A 99 -17.80 13.37 12.04
CA MET A 99 -17.05 14.27 12.93
C MET A 99 -16.17 13.52 13.93
N GLN A 100 -16.66 12.40 14.48
CA GLN A 100 -15.88 11.55 15.39
C GLN A 100 -14.70 10.91 14.64
N LEU A 101 -14.90 10.45 13.41
CA LEU A 101 -13.82 9.91 12.58
C LEU A 101 -12.77 10.98 12.24
N LYS A 102 -13.20 12.22 11.96
CA LYS A 102 -12.30 13.34 11.71
C LYS A 102 -11.45 13.67 12.94
N PHE A 103 -12.10 13.75 14.11
CA PHE A 103 -11.40 13.97 15.38
C PHE A 103 -10.37 12.87 15.64
N TRP A 104 -10.77 11.61 15.46
CA TRP A 104 -9.90 10.46 15.67
C TRP A 104 -8.65 10.50 14.77
N ARG A 105 -8.82 10.76 13.46
CA ARG A 105 -7.66 10.92 12.56
C ARG A 105 -6.70 12.01 13.02
N MET A 106 -7.23 13.14 13.46
CA MET A 106 -6.42 14.24 13.98
C MET A 106 -5.71 13.87 15.28
N TYR A 107 -6.41 13.19 16.19
CA TYR A 107 -5.84 12.68 17.44
C TYR A 107 -4.66 11.73 17.17
N THR A 108 -4.85 10.70 16.34
CA THR A 108 -3.79 9.72 16.04
C THR A 108 -2.59 10.37 15.35
N GLN A 109 -2.81 11.33 14.44
CA GLN A 109 -1.73 12.07 13.81
C GLN A 109 -0.91 12.86 14.84
N LYS A 110 -1.59 13.54 15.78
CA LYS A 110 -0.93 14.33 16.83
C LYS A 110 -0.24 13.46 17.86
N GLU A 111 -0.85 12.34 18.23
CA GLU A 111 -0.26 11.34 19.13
C GLU A 111 1.06 10.81 18.56
N SER A 112 1.09 10.42 17.28
CA SER A 112 2.34 9.98 16.61
C SER A 112 3.40 11.09 16.61
N GLN A 113 3.02 12.31 16.24
CA GLN A 113 3.95 13.44 16.20
C GLN A 113 4.59 13.73 17.58
N PHE A 114 3.78 13.66 18.65
CA PHE A 114 4.28 13.88 20.00
C PHE A 114 5.10 12.69 20.50
N LEU A 115 4.71 11.46 20.17
CA LEU A 115 5.47 10.26 20.52
C LEU A 115 6.86 10.30 19.89
N ASP A 116 6.97 10.63 18.61
CA ASP A 116 8.26 10.70 17.90
C ASP A 116 9.18 11.77 18.51
N SER A 117 8.64 12.97 18.74
CA SER A 117 9.39 14.08 19.36
C SER A 117 9.86 13.74 20.79
N TYR A 118 8.97 13.16 21.60
CA TYR A 118 9.31 12.78 22.97
C TYR A 118 10.34 11.65 23.02
N THR A 119 10.18 10.64 22.15
CA THR A 119 11.10 9.50 22.09
C THR A 119 12.49 9.94 21.65
N ALA A 120 12.59 10.86 20.69
CA ALA A 120 13.86 11.45 20.28
C ALA A 120 14.57 12.18 21.43
N GLN A 121 13.85 13.07 22.14
CA GLN A 121 14.41 13.80 23.29
C GLN A 121 14.81 12.87 24.45
N HIS A 122 14.01 11.82 24.70
CA HIS A 122 14.32 10.84 25.74
C HIS A 122 15.55 10.00 25.38
N ALA A 123 15.69 9.62 24.11
CA ALA A 123 16.86 8.90 23.61
C ALA A 123 18.14 9.74 23.70
N GLU A 124 18.07 11.03 23.34
CA GLU A 124 19.19 11.97 23.46
C GLU A 124 19.70 12.06 24.91
N LYS A 125 18.80 12.32 25.87
CA LYS A 125 19.15 12.40 27.29
C LYS A 125 19.73 11.09 27.84
N LEU A 126 19.17 9.95 27.40
CA LEU A 126 19.66 8.64 27.81
C LEU A 126 21.07 8.36 27.27
N ALA A 127 21.34 8.75 26.02
CA ALA A 127 22.65 8.63 25.39
C ALA A 127 23.68 9.54 26.07
N GLU A 128 23.35 10.82 26.29
CA GLU A 128 24.20 11.78 26.99
C GLU A 128 24.60 11.27 28.37
N ARG A 129 23.63 10.83 29.19
CA ARG A 129 23.89 10.25 30.52
C ARG A 129 24.87 9.07 30.45
N ASN A 130 24.67 8.15 29.52
CA ASN A 130 25.50 6.95 29.39
C ASN A 130 26.93 7.29 28.95
N ILE A 131 27.08 8.22 28.00
CA ILE A 131 28.39 8.70 27.53
C ILE A 131 29.14 9.39 28.69
N THR A 132 28.50 10.32 29.39
CA THR A 132 29.11 11.01 30.54
C THR A 132 29.51 10.04 31.65
N SER A 133 28.62 9.12 32.03
CA SER A 133 28.93 8.13 33.07
C SER A 133 30.08 7.20 32.67
N PHE A 134 30.19 6.86 31.37
CA PHE A 134 31.27 6.03 30.84
C PHE A 134 32.63 6.75 30.91
N PHE A 135 32.70 8.01 30.49
CA PHE A 135 33.95 8.78 30.52
C PHE A 135 34.37 9.22 31.92
N ASP A 136 33.41 9.52 32.81
CA ASP A 136 33.69 9.87 34.21
C ASP A 136 33.89 8.64 35.12
N LEU A 137 33.74 7.42 34.58
CA LEU A 137 33.81 6.15 35.31
C LEU A 137 32.88 6.10 36.55
N THR A 138 31.74 6.79 36.46
CA THR A 138 30.74 6.86 37.53
C THR A 138 29.54 5.95 37.26
N LYS A 139 28.82 5.56 38.32
CA LYS A 139 27.57 4.79 38.14
C LYS A 139 26.48 5.69 37.56
N PRO A 140 25.76 5.25 36.51
CA PRO A 140 24.73 6.06 35.88
C PRO A 140 23.52 6.27 36.79
N ILE A 141 22.99 7.50 36.78
CA ILE A 141 21.78 7.87 37.52
C ILE A 141 20.57 7.10 36.94
N PRO A 142 19.72 6.46 37.75
CA PRO A 142 18.57 5.71 37.22
C PRO A 142 17.62 6.63 36.46
N MET A 143 17.41 6.33 35.18
CA MET A 143 16.44 6.99 34.30
C MET A 143 15.36 5.97 33.97
N ARG A 144 14.10 6.33 34.20
CA ARG A 144 12.96 5.44 33.95
C ARG A 144 12.64 5.43 32.47
N SER A 145 12.62 4.24 31.89
CA SER A 145 12.13 3.97 30.54
C SER A 145 11.04 2.91 30.60
N PRO A 146 10.04 2.91 29.70
CA PRO A 146 9.02 1.89 29.70
C PRO A 146 9.63 0.49 29.51
N PRO A 147 9.14 -0.53 30.22
CA PRO A 147 9.62 -1.90 30.07
C PRO A 147 9.25 -2.46 28.70
N ARG A 148 9.99 -3.48 28.23
CA ARG A 148 9.74 -4.13 26.92
C ARG A 148 8.29 -4.56 26.72
N GLN A 149 7.64 -5.08 27.76
CA GLN A 149 6.24 -5.52 27.71
C GLN A 149 5.26 -4.37 27.42
N ALA A 150 5.56 -3.15 27.90
CA ALA A 150 4.74 -1.98 27.62
C ALA A 150 4.87 -1.59 26.14
N TRP A 151 6.09 -1.59 25.59
CA TRP A 151 6.35 -1.34 24.17
C TRP A 151 5.63 -2.34 23.25
N GLU A 152 5.70 -3.63 23.59
CA GLU A 152 5.03 -4.68 22.83
C GLU A 152 3.51 -4.50 22.84
N LYS A 153 2.92 -4.22 24.01
CA LYS A 153 1.47 -3.99 24.16
C LYS A 153 1.00 -2.81 23.31
N ILE A 154 1.69 -1.66 23.34
CA ILE A 154 1.28 -0.48 22.56
C ILE A 154 1.51 -0.63 21.05
N SER A 155 2.41 -1.53 20.64
CA SER A 155 2.68 -1.86 19.23
C SER A 155 1.75 -2.90 18.61
N SER A 156 0.84 -3.49 19.40
CA SER A 156 -0.10 -4.51 18.90
C SER A 156 -1.06 -3.93 17.84
N PHE A 157 -1.74 -4.79 17.08
CA PHE A 157 -2.70 -4.31 16.08
C PHE A 157 -3.98 -3.79 16.75
N TYR A 158 -4.42 -2.58 16.39
CA TYR A 158 -5.64 -2.00 16.94
C TYR A 158 -6.88 -2.55 16.23
N LYS A 159 -7.67 -3.37 16.93
CA LYS A 159 -9.00 -3.78 16.46
C LYS A 159 -10.04 -2.80 16.98
N PHE A 160 -10.52 -1.91 16.11
CA PHE A 160 -11.62 -1.01 16.46
C PHE A 160 -12.89 -1.82 16.75
N ARG A 161 -13.45 -1.62 17.95
CA ARG A 161 -14.80 -2.09 18.31
C ARG A 161 -15.66 -0.85 18.49
N SER A 162 -16.85 -0.85 17.91
CA SER A 162 -17.78 0.30 17.88
C SER A 162 -18.22 0.85 19.25
N MET A 163 -17.78 0.22 20.36
CA MET A 163 -18.12 0.56 21.74
C MET A 163 -16.91 0.89 22.64
N ASP A 164 -15.68 0.91 22.11
CA ASP A 164 -14.50 1.24 22.91
C ASP A 164 -14.33 2.78 22.98
N GLN A 165 -14.30 3.36 24.18
CA GLN A 165 -14.09 4.80 24.44
C GLN A 165 -12.65 5.30 24.11
N TYR A 166 -11.80 4.45 23.55
CA TYR A 166 -10.36 4.71 23.40
C TYR A 166 -9.97 4.95 21.94
N TYR A 167 -9.27 6.05 21.70
CA TYR A 167 -8.82 6.49 20.37
C TYR A 167 -7.50 5.85 19.88
N SER A 168 -6.75 5.18 20.75
CA SER A 168 -5.51 4.47 20.40
C SER A 168 -5.22 3.36 21.40
N ILE A 169 -4.28 2.46 21.06
CA ILE A 169 -3.81 1.42 22.00
C ILE A 169 -3.02 2.06 23.13
N LEU A 170 -2.27 3.11 22.85
CA LEU A 170 -1.54 3.86 23.88
C LEU A 170 -2.52 4.49 24.88
N HIS A 171 -3.58 5.13 24.40
CA HIS A 171 -4.66 5.64 25.24
C HIS A 171 -5.33 4.52 26.04
N LYS A 172 -5.64 3.38 25.39
CA LYS A 172 -6.21 2.22 26.08
C LYS A 172 -5.26 1.70 27.17
N TYR A 173 -3.96 1.61 26.88
CA TYR A 173 -2.94 1.11 27.80
C TYR A 173 -2.82 2.00 29.04
N VAL A 174 -2.73 3.32 28.84
CA VAL A 174 -2.62 4.30 29.95
C VAL A 174 -3.89 4.31 30.81
N SER A 175 -5.07 4.19 30.20
CA SER A 175 -6.34 4.23 30.93
C SER A 175 -6.72 2.91 31.63
N THR A 176 -6.13 1.77 31.22
CA THR A 176 -6.47 0.44 31.78
C THR A 176 -5.39 -0.17 32.65
N CYS A 177 -4.14 0.28 32.55
CA CYS A 177 -3.07 -0.17 33.44
C CYS A 177 -3.09 0.62 34.75
N GLU A 178 -3.56 -0.02 35.83
CA GLU A 178 -3.47 0.53 37.20
C GLU A 178 -2.02 0.60 37.70
N ASP A 179 -1.11 -0.21 37.16
CA ASP A 179 0.31 -0.24 37.54
C ASP A 179 1.25 -0.21 36.31
N LEU A 180 1.73 0.99 35.97
CA LEU A 180 2.63 1.26 34.83
C LEU A 180 4.05 0.71 35.05
N GLU A 181 4.42 0.40 36.30
CA GLU A 181 5.73 -0.11 36.68
C GLU A 181 5.79 -1.64 36.69
N ASN A 182 4.65 -2.31 36.90
CA ASN A 182 4.57 -3.77 36.98
C ASN A 182 3.29 -4.30 36.28
N PRO A 183 3.29 -4.49 34.95
CA PRO A 183 2.08 -4.70 34.15
C PRO A 183 1.42 -6.10 34.30
N VAL A 184 1.64 -6.79 35.42
CA VAL A 184 1.20 -8.16 35.71
C VAL A 184 -0.10 -8.23 36.51
N VAL A 185 -0.58 -7.15 37.15
CA VAL A 185 -1.78 -7.21 38.01
C VAL A 185 -3.04 -6.73 37.30
N ARG A 186 -3.46 -7.46 36.27
CA ARG A 186 -4.85 -7.91 36.01
C ARG A 186 -4.88 -8.82 34.78
N ALA A 187 -4.30 -10.01 34.92
CA ALA A 187 -4.78 -11.17 34.18
C ALA A 187 -6.08 -11.68 34.84
N SER A 188 -7.15 -10.87 34.81
CA SER A 188 -8.51 -11.39 35.06
C SER A 188 -9.22 -11.50 33.73
N LEU A 189 -9.03 -12.67 33.13
CA LEU A 189 -9.81 -13.31 32.10
C LEU A 189 -11.30 -12.91 32.15
N ARG A 190 -11.68 -11.99 31.27
CA ARG A 190 -12.98 -12.03 30.60
C ARG A 190 -12.93 -11.33 29.24
N SER A 191 -12.01 -11.78 28.39
CA SER A 191 -12.18 -11.82 26.92
C SER A 191 -11.01 -12.59 26.31
N GLU A 192 -10.85 -13.83 26.75
CA GLU A 192 -10.08 -14.85 26.06
C GLU A 192 -10.90 -15.24 24.81
N ASN A 193 -10.76 -14.43 23.76
CA ASN A 193 -11.17 -14.69 22.36
C ASN A 193 -11.13 -13.35 21.60
N ASP A 194 -9.96 -12.92 21.10
CA ASP A 194 -9.91 -12.14 19.84
C ASP A 194 -8.51 -11.76 19.33
N PHE A 195 -7.41 -12.34 19.84
CA PHE A 195 -6.11 -12.27 19.15
C PHE A 195 -6.00 -13.34 18.04
N SER A 196 -7.08 -13.52 17.27
CA SER A 196 -7.00 -14.25 16.01
C SER A 196 -6.39 -13.32 14.97
N ASN A 197 -5.11 -13.55 14.69
CA ASN A 197 -4.41 -13.05 13.51
C ASN A 197 -5.32 -13.10 12.28
N PRO A 198 -5.55 -11.98 11.57
CA PRO A 198 -5.72 -12.06 10.14
C PRO A 198 -4.33 -12.09 9.52
N ALA A 199 -3.95 -13.25 9.03
CA ALA A 199 -2.88 -13.42 8.07
C ALA A 199 -3.24 -12.62 6.80
N ALA A 200 -2.88 -11.34 6.75
CA ALA A 200 -2.85 -10.56 5.53
C ALA A 200 -1.94 -9.35 5.75
N LEU A 201 -0.90 -9.26 4.91
CA LEU A 201 0.11 -8.19 4.82
C LEU A 201 1.37 -8.41 5.66
N ALA A 202 2.12 -9.44 5.27
CA ALA A 202 3.56 -9.31 5.17
C ALA A 202 3.90 -8.05 4.36
N PHE A 203 4.34 -6.98 5.03
CA PHE A 203 5.01 -5.83 4.42
C PHE A 203 5.88 -5.15 5.47
N VAL A 204 7.09 -5.69 5.68
CA VAL A 204 8.36 -5.02 5.35
C VAL A 204 9.34 -6.15 5.05
N ASP A 205 9.53 -6.42 3.76
CA ASP A 205 10.67 -7.20 3.29
C ASP A 205 11.91 -6.29 3.42
N GLU A 206 12.71 -6.50 4.47
CA GLU A 206 14.07 -5.97 4.54
C GLU A 206 14.92 -6.75 3.52
N SER A 207 14.80 -6.37 2.25
CA SER A 207 15.76 -6.70 1.21
C SER A 207 17.01 -5.88 1.43
N LYS A 208 17.86 -6.31 2.37
CA LYS A 208 19.28 -5.99 2.34
C LYS A 208 19.90 -6.73 1.16
N LEU A 209 19.96 -6.04 0.02
CA LEU A 209 21.02 -6.26 -0.96
C LEU A 209 22.35 -5.91 -0.27
N VAL A 210 23.02 -6.95 0.24
CA VAL A 210 24.45 -6.92 0.47
C VAL A 210 25.12 -7.24 -0.86
N VAL A 211 26.10 -6.40 -1.20
CA VAL A 211 27.00 -6.46 -2.35
C VAL A 211 27.62 -7.85 -2.54
#